data_AF-T0PRJ3-F1
#
_entry.id   AF-T0PRJ3-F1
#
_cell.length_a   1.000
_cell.length_b   1.000
_cell.length_c   1.000
_cell.angle_alpha   90.00
_cell.angle_beta   90.00
_cell.angle_gamma   90.00
#
_symmetry.space_group_name_H-M   'P 1'
#
loop_
_entity.id
_entity.type
_entity.pdbx_description
1 polymer ?
#
loop_
_entity_poly.entity_id
_entity_poly.type
_entity_poly.pdbx_seq_one_letter_code
_entity_poly.pdbx_strand_id
1 'polypeptide(L)' 'MSNKHSVTRKQMASLGLKKTPQGDYDYIDPSEKNKSKYKSIKKTPQD' A
#
# COMPACT_ATOMS: atom_id res chain seq x y z
N MET A 1 -1.51 -17.23 -16.68
CA MET A 1 -0.29 -16.54 -16.22
C MET A 1 -0.73 -15.35 -15.36
N SER A 2 -0.73 -15.47 -14.04
CA SER A 2 -0.99 -14.31 -13.18
C SER A 2 0.11 -13.29 -13.47
N ASN A 3 -0.27 -12.04 -13.76
CA ASN A 3 0.70 -11.01 -14.15
C ASN A 3 1.75 -10.86 -13.04
N LYS A 4 3.00 -11.32 -13.26
CA LYS A 4 4.07 -11.30 -12.25
C LYS A 4 4.20 -9.94 -11.57
N HIS A 5 3.99 -8.86 -12.33
CA HIS A 5 3.96 -7.49 -11.84
C HIS A 5 2.90 -7.20 -10.77
N SER A 6 1.71 -7.81 -10.84
CA SER A 6 0.67 -7.63 -9.83
C SER A 6 0.98 -8.39 -8.53
N VAL A 7 1.70 -9.51 -8.62
CA VAL A 7 2.17 -10.27 -7.46
C VAL A 7 3.26 -9.49 -6.72
N THR A 8 4.30 -9.03 -7.43
CA THR A 8 5.40 -8.26 -6.82
C THR A 8 4.91 -6.97 -6.19
N ARG A 9 3.97 -6.25 -6.82
CA ARG A 9 3.40 -5.02 -6.25
C ARG A 9 2.67 -5.29 -4.91
N LYS A 10 1.94 -6.40 -4.81
CA LYS A 10 1.25 -6.80 -3.57
C LYS A 10 2.25 -7.17 -2.48
N GLN A 11 3.30 -7.93 -2.82
CA GLN A 11 4.36 -8.30 -1.89
C GLN A 11 5.08 -7.06 -1.35
N MET A 12 5.48 -6.12 -2.21
CA MET A 12 6.15 -4.89 -1.78
C MET A 12 5.24 -4.02 -0.91
N ALA A 13 3.96 -3.88 -1.27
CA ALA A 13 3.00 -3.17 -0.44
C ALA A 13 2.82 -3.80 0.96
N SER A 14 2.86 -5.14 1.06
CA SER A 14 2.80 -5.83 2.37
C SER A 14 4.03 -5.60 3.24
N LEU A 15 5.18 -5.30 2.62
CA LEU A 15 6.41 -4.90 3.30
C LEU A 15 6.45 -3.40 3.62
N GLY A 16 5.37 -2.66 3.34
CA GLY A 16 5.32 -1.22 3.51
C GLY A 16 6.16 -0.46 2.49
N LEU A 17 6.36 -1.01 1.30
CA LEU A 17 7.13 -0.40 0.21
C LEU A 17 6.22 0.03 -0.94
N LYS A 18 6.47 1.20 -1.53
CA LYS A 18 5.76 1.76 -2.69
C LYS A 18 6.74 1.98 -3.84
N LYS A 19 6.28 1.64 -5.05
CA LYS A 19 7.05 1.89 -6.27
C LYS A 19 7.08 3.39 -6.61
N THR A 20 8.27 3.94 -6.80
CA THR A 20 8.49 5.33 -7.23
C THR A 20 8.30 5.48 -8.74
N PRO A 21 8.07 6.70 -9.25
CA PRO A 21 8.06 6.97 -10.68
C PRO A 21 9.35 6.55 -11.40
N GLN A 22 10.48 6.57 -10.70
CA GLN A 22 11.82 6.20 -11.17
C GLN A 22 12.01 4.68 -11.29
N GLY A 23 11.13 3.89 -10.64
CA GLY A 23 11.16 2.43 -10.74
C GLY A 23 11.61 1.71 -9.47
N ASP A 24 12.16 2.45 -8.51
CA ASP A 24 12.64 1.96 -7.22
C ASP A 24 11.50 1.77 -6.21
N TYR A 25 11.83 1.28 -5.01
CA TYR A 25 10.88 1.08 -3.92
C TYR A 25 11.29 1.90 -2.68
N ASP A 26 10.38 2.76 -2.24
CA ASP A 26 10.54 3.56 -1.03
C ASP A 26 9.60 3.08 0.07
N TYR A 27 10.00 3.30 1.32
CA TYR A 27 9.13 3.04 2.46
C TYR A 27 7.90 3.95 2.44
N ILE A 28 6.74 3.36 2.69
CA ILE A 28 5.50 4.07 2.95
C ILE A 28 5.63 4.65 4.35
N ASP A 29 5.94 5.95 4.41
CA ASP A 29 5.94 6.66 5.68
C ASP A 29 4.52 6.61 6.29
N PRO A 30 4.36 6.00 7.49
CA PRO A 30 3.08 5.96 8.17
C PRO A 30 2.53 7.36 8.51
N SER A 31 3.37 8.40 8.51
CA SER A 31 2.99 9.81 8.69
C SER A 31 2.23 10.36 7.47
N GLU A 32 2.46 9.79 6.28
CA GLU A 32 1.74 10.14 5.05
C GLU A 32 0.38 9.41 4.90
N LYS A 33 -0.05 8.63 5.92
CA LYS A 33 -1.29 7.82 5.92
C LYS A 33 -2.57 8.58 5.56
N ASN A 34 -2.57 9.91 5.58
CA ASN A 34 -3.71 10.75 5.21
C ASN A 34 -4.04 10.78 3.70
N LYS A 35 -3.30 10.09 2.82
CA LYS A 35 -3.61 10.00 1.38
C LYS A 35 -4.19 8.66 0.92
N SER A 36 -4.60 7.78 1.83
CA SER A 36 -5.37 6.59 1.43
C SER A 36 -6.70 7.03 0.80
N LYS A 37 -6.81 6.94 -0.53
CA LYS A 37 -8.06 7.16 -1.29
C LYS A 37 -9.18 6.20 -0.89
N TYR A 38 -8.88 5.19 -0.09
CA TYR A 38 -9.81 4.17 0.38
C TYR A 38 -10.15 4.41 1.84
N LYS A 39 -11.43 4.68 2.10
CA LYS A 39 -12.00 4.68 3.46
C LYS A 39 -11.87 3.28 4.03
N SER A 40 -11.28 3.17 5.21
CA SER A 40 -11.23 1.90 5.94
C SER A 40 -12.65 1.49 6.31
N ILE A 41 -13.11 0.33 5.85
CA ILE A 41 -14.45 -0.24 6.12
C ILE A 41 -14.48 -0.95 7.49
N LYS A 42 -13.48 -0.71 8.34
CA LYS A 42 -13.51 -1.25 9.71
C LYS A 42 -14.55 -0.43 10.47
N LYS A 43 -15.67 -1.07 10.80
CA LYS A 43 -16.64 -0.52 11.75
C LYS A 43 -15.87 -0.28 13.05
N THR A 44 -15.67 0.97 13.42
CA THR A 44 -15.27 1.32 14.78
C THR A 44 -16.32 0.70 15.71
N PRO A 45 -15.93 -0.10 16.72
CA PRO A 45 -16.87 -0.47 17.78
C PRO A 45 -17.37 0.84 18.39
N GLN A 46 -18.68 1.02 18.36
CA GLN A 46 -19.36 2.17 18.93
C GLN A 46 -19.64 1.79 20.38
N ASP A 47 -18.87 2.36 21.31
CA ASP A 47 -19.15 2.37 22.74
C ASP A 47 -20.45 3.15 23.04
#